data_AF-A0A2P5KQ17-F1
#
_entry.id   AF-A0A2P5KQ17-F1
#
_cell.length_a   1.000
_cell.length_b   1.000
_cell.length_c   1.000
_cell.angle_alpha   90.00
_cell.angle_beta   90.00
_cell.angle_gamma   90.00
#
_symmetry.space_group_name_H-M   'P 1'
#
loop_
_entity.id
_entity.type
_entity.pdbx_description
1 polymer ?
#
loop_
_entity_poly.entity_id
_entity_poly.type
_entity_poly.pdbx_seq_one_letter_code
_entity_poly.pdbx_strand_id
1 'polypeptide(L)'
;FDGVYLDRVDVYYDIKDRHPKARADMIAFVGEMAREARRNQPGFLVVAQNAEDLLDSADYRASIDGLGKEDMLYGVQGTGNRNPPDMIAWSRERIDKLKRDGKKILVAEYLTSQDQIASASKEFATLGYVPVYPPRALDGSDALRSAPSAERSKEYGTPEYAAQNCDGVWKKG
;
A
#
# COMPACT_ATOMS: atom_id res chain seq x y z
N PHE A 1 -15.65 -15.23 1.83
CA PHE A 1 -14.57 -14.39 2.36
C PHE A 1 -15.11 -13.60 3.54
N ASP A 2 -14.29 -13.35 4.55
CA ASP A 2 -14.69 -12.53 5.71
C ASP A 2 -14.50 -11.03 5.46
N GLY A 3 -13.88 -10.67 4.33
CA GLY A 3 -13.63 -9.30 3.94
C GLY A 3 -13.06 -9.19 2.53
N VAL A 4 -12.66 -7.97 2.19
CA VAL A 4 -12.01 -7.61 0.93
C VAL A 4 -10.77 -6.75 1.17
N TYR A 5 -9.76 -6.92 0.32
CA TYR A 5 -8.58 -6.07 0.24
C TYR A 5 -8.64 -5.29 -1.09
N LEU A 6 -8.68 -3.97 -1.02
CA LEU A 6 -8.93 -3.08 -2.16
C LEU A 6 -7.62 -2.47 -2.67
N ASP A 7 -7.13 -2.99 -3.79
CA ASP A 7 -6.04 -2.41 -4.56
C ASP A 7 -6.56 -1.22 -5.42
N ARG A 8 -5.64 -0.35 -5.85
CA ARG A 8 -5.86 0.80 -6.75
C ARG A 8 -6.84 1.83 -6.22
N VAL A 9 -6.94 1.96 -4.90
CA VAL A 9 -7.69 3.06 -4.29
C VAL A 9 -7.07 4.41 -4.65
N ASP A 10 -5.77 4.49 -4.89
CA ASP A 10 -5.05 5.70 -5.29
C ASP A 10 -5.23 6.13 -6.76
N VAL A 11 -5.92 5.34 -7.58
CA VAL A 11 -6.10 5.63 -9.02
C VAL A 11 -6.82 6.96 -9.29
N TYR A 12 -7.54 7.51 -8.31
CA TYR A 12 -8.13 8.85 -8.45
C TYR A 12 -7.06 9.92 -8.73
N TYR A 13 -5.84 9.72 -8.24
CA TYR A 13 -4.75 10.66 -8.46
C TYR A 13 -4.37 10.76 -9.95
N ASP A 14 -4.44 9.64 -10.67
CA ASP A 14 -4.09 9.56 -12.10
C ASP A 14 -5.16 10.19 -13.00
N ILE A 15 -6.42 10.21 -12.55
CA ILE A 15 -7.55 10.71 -13.35
C ILE A 15 -8.05 12.09 -12.92
N LYS A 16 -7.50 12.68 -11.85
CA LYS A 16 -8.00 13.93 -11.24
C LYS A 16 -8.08 15.11 -12.21
N ASP A 17 -7.20 15.19 -13.20
CA ASP A 17 -7.19 16.30 -14.17
C ASP A 17 -8.38 16.21 -15.14
N ARG A 18 -8.82 14.99 -15.46
CA ARG A 18 -10.02 14.73 -16.29
C ARG A 18 -11.28 14.61 -15.46
N HIS A 19 -11.14 14.29 -14.18
CA HIS A 19 -12.23 14.07 -13.25
C HIS A 19 -11.93 14.75 -11.90
N PRO A 20 -12.18 16.06 -11.76
CA PRO A 20 -11.81 16.83 -10.55
C PRO A 20 -12.43 16.32 -9.25
N LYS A 21 -13.51 15.54 -9.33
CA LYS A 21 -14.18 14.90 -8.17
C LYS A 21 -13.63 13.52 -7.84
N ALA A 22 -12.64 13.00 -8.57
CA ALA A 22 -12.18 11.62 -8.43
C ALA A 22 -11.85 11.21 -7.00
N ARG A 23 -11.24 12.12 -6.22
CA ARG A 23 -10.93 11.87 -4.80
C ARG A 23 -12.20 11.67 -3.95
N ALA A 24 -13.18 12.58 -4.10
CA ALA A 24 -14.44 12.49 -3.37
C ALA A 24 -15.24 11.26 -3.80
N ASP A 25 -15.23 10.95 -5.10
CA ASP A 25 -15.93 9.81 -5.66
C ASP A 25 -15.31 8.48 -5.22
N MET A 26 -13.98 8.40 -5.07
CA MET A 26 -13.32 7.21 -4.49
C MET A 26 -13.73 6.99 -3.03
N ILE A 27 -13.78 8.05 -2.22
CA ILE A 27 -14.26 7.96 -0.84
C ILE A 27 -15.72 7.45 -0.82
N ALA A 28 -16.58 8.02 -1.66
CA ALA A 28 -17.99 7.61 -1.76
C ALA A 28 -18.12 6.16 -2.21
N PHE A 29 -17.37 5.75 -3.22
CA PHE A 29 -17.37 4.39 -3.77
C PHE A 29 -16.95 3.34 -2.74
N VAL A 30 -15.83 3.56 -2.04
CA VAL A 30 -15.39 2.65 -0.96
C VAL A 30 -16.44 2.60 0.16
N GLY A 31 -17.01 3.74 0.54
CA GLY A 31 -18.08 3.80 1.55
C GLY A 31 -19.34 3.05 1.12
N GLU A 32 -19.79 3.20 -0.12
CA GLU A 32 -20.95 2.49 -0.67
C GLU A 32 -20.73 0.98 -0.72
N MET A 33 -19.58 0.55 -1.23
CA MET A 33 -19.19 -0.86 -1.26
C MET A 33 -19.16 -1.44 0.17
N ALA A 34 -18.55 -0.74 1.12
CA ALA A 34 -18.45 -1.22 2.50
C ALA A 34 -19.85 -1.34 3.15
N ARG A 35 -20.77 -0.41 2.86
CA ARG A 35 -22.16 -0.51 3.30
C ARG A 35 -22.88 -1.70 2.66
N GLU A 36 -22.72 -1.92 1.36
CA GLU A 36 -23.35 -3.05 0.66
C GLU A 36 -22.80 -4.40 1.14
N ALA A 37 -21.50 -4.52 1.28
CA ALA A 37 -20.87 -5.75 1.79
C ALA A 37 -21.37 -6.09 3.20
N ARG A 38 -21.48 -5.09 4.09
CA ARG A 38 -21.97 -5.29 5.46
C ARG A 38 -23.49 -5.50 5.55
N ARG A 39 -24.27 -5.00 4.59
CA ARG A 39 -25.70 -5.36 4.45
C ARG A 39 -25.87 -6.84 4.15
N ASN A 40 -25.04 -7.38 3.24
CA ASN A 40 -25.09 -8.78 2.84
C ASN A 40 -24.44 -9.72 3.87
N GLN A 41 -23.37 -9.28 4.52
CA GLN A 41 -22.65 -10.03 5.55
C GLN A 41 -22.25 -9.12 6.71
N PRO A 42 -23.02 -9.11 7.82
CA PRO A 42 -22.64 -8.34 9.01
C PRO A 42 -21.23 -8.68 9.49
N GLY A 43 -20.42 -7.66 9.73
CA GLY A 43 -19.01 -7.81 10.13
C GLY A 43 -18.01 -7.98 8.98
N PHE A 44 -18.43 -7.88 7.71
CA PHE A 44 -17.52 -7.94 6.56
C PHE A 44 -16.42 -6.86 6.67
N LEU A 45 -15.16 -7.30 6.59
CA LEU A 45 -13.98 -6.44 6.73
C LEU A 45 -13.63 -5.74 5.40
N VAL A 46 -13.25 -4.47 5.47
CA VAL A 46 -12.78 -3.71 4.31
C VAL A 46 -11.39 -3.16 4.58
N VAL A 47 -10.38 -3.66 3.87
CA VAL A 47 -8.99 -3.17 3.96
C VAL A 47 -8.67 -2.44 2.66
N ALA A 48 -8.31 -1.16 2.74
CA ALA A 48 -7.86 -0.40 1.57
C ALA A 48 -6.34 -0.46 1.43
N GLN A 49 -5.81 -0.37 0.22
CA GLN A 49 -4.37 -0.30 -0.02
C GLN A 49 -3.93 1.11 -0.45
N ASN A 50 -2.81 1.60 0.08
CA ASN A 50 -2.19 2.89 -0.25
C ASN A 50 -3.15 4.08 -0.02
N ALA A 51 -3.12 5.11 -0.89
CA ALA A 51 -4.02 6.27 -0.82
C ALA A 51 -4.11 6.94 0.56
N GLU A 52 -2.98 7.11 1.26
CA GLU A 52 -3.00 7.52 2.66
C GLU A 52 -3.54 8.94 2.86
N ASP A 53 -3.54 9.78 1.82
CA ASP A 53 -4.15 11.12 1.90
C ASP A 53 -5.67 11.07 2.09
N LEU A 54 -6.36 9.98 1.72
CA LEU A 54 -7.79 9.82 2.01
C LEU A 54 -8.07 9.68 3.52
N LEU A 55 -7.05 9.33 4.32
CA LEU A 55 -7.17 9.19 5.76
C LEU A 55 -7.31 10.53 6.50
N ASP A 56 -7.31 11.67 5.82
CA ASP A 56 -7.78 12.92 6.43
C ASP A 56 -9.31 12.95 6.65
N SER A 57 -10.06 12.20 5.84
CA SER A 57 -11.52 12.10 5.89
C SER A 57 -11.97 11.14 6.98
N ALA A 58 -12.74 11.64 7.94
CA ALA A 58 -13.33 10.80 8.98
C ALA A 58 -14.32 9.77 8.42
N ASP A 59 -15.10 10.15 7.41
CA ASP A 59 -16.06 9.25 6.74
C ASP A 59 -15.35 8.09 6.03
N TYR A 60 -14.20 8.37 5.42
CA TYR A 60 -13.39 7.35 4.79
C TYR A 60 -12.80 6.39 5.83
N ARG A 61 -12.20 6.91 6.92
CA ARG A 61 -11.69 6.08 8.03
C ARG A 61 -12.78 5.23 8.68
N ALA A 62 -14.00 5.75 8.81
CA ALA A 62 -15.14 5.01 9.33
C ALA A 62 -15.61 3.89 8.39
N SER A 63 -15.33 4.00 7.09
CA SER A 63 -15.77 3.02 6.08
C SER A 63 -14.86 1.78 6.03
N ILE A 64 -13.60 1.88 6.46
CA ILE A 64 -12.59 0.82 6.40
C ILE A 64 -12.24 0.25 7.79
N ASP A 65 -11.70 -0.97 7.78
CA ASP A 65 -11.27 -1.73 8.97
C ASP A 65 -9.75 -1.84 9.10
N GLY A 66 -9.04 -1.53 8.03
CA GLY A 66 -7.59 -1.45 8.03
C GLY A 66 -7.03 -0.83 6.77
N LEU A 67 -5.72 -0.66 6.77
CA LEU A 67 -4.95 -0.17 5.64
C LEU A 67 -3.80 -1.15 5.34
N GLY A 68 -3.68 -1.55 4.08
CA GLY A 68 -2.47 -2.09 3.51
C GLY A 68 -1.58 -0.96 2.97
N LYS A 69 -0.29 -0.97 3.31
CA LYS A 69 0.69 -0.06 2.73
C LYS A 69 1.85 -0.86 2.15
N GLU A 70 2.16 -0.62 0.88
CA GLU A 70 3.36 -1.14 0.26
C GLU A 70 4.47 -0.09 0.27
N ASP A 71 5.73 -0.56 0.30
CA ASP A 71 6.92 0.27 0.14
C ASP A 71 6.93 1.48 1.10
N MET A 72 6.66 1.26 2.39
CA MET A 72 6.57 2.34 3.36
C MET A 72 7.97 2.88 3.71
N LEU A 73 8.87 1.98 4.08
CA LEU A 73 10.24 2.28 4.49
C LEU A 73 11.23 2.12 3.34
N TYR A 74 11.00 1.18 2.41
CA TYR A 74 11.90 0.91 1.30
C TYR A 74 11.12 0.78 0.00
N GLY A 75 11.80 0.92 -1.15
CA GLY A 75 11.27 0.46 -2.43
C GLY A 75 10.77 1.53 -3.38
N VAL A 76 10.49 2.78 -2.99
CA VAL A 76 9.92 3.77 -3.93
C VAL A 76 10.91 4.15 -5.04
N GLN A 77 12.20 4.27 -4.70
CA GLN A 77 13.26 4.68 -5.64
C GLN A 77 14.18 3.52 -6.04
N GLY A 78 13.76 2.27 -5.81
CA GLY A 78 14.55 1.08 -6.11
C GLY A 78 14.41 0.00 -5.05
N THR A 79 14.49 -1.25 -5.48
CA THR A 79 14.31 -2.42 -4.62
C THR A 79 15.37 -2.43 -3.51
N GLY A 80 14.93 -2.37 -2.25
CA GLY A 80 15.80 -2.32 -1.08
C GLY A 80 16.41 -0.94 -0.78
N ASN A 81 16.12 0.10 -1.58
CA ASN A 81 16.52 1.47 -1.26
C ASN A 81 15.60 2.04 -0.19
N ARG A 82 16.16 2.61 0.88
CA ARG A 82 15.35 3.27 1.91
C ARG A 82 14.71 4.52 1.34
N ASN A 83 13.44 4.70 1.63
CA ASN A 83 12.67 5.86 1.19
C ASN A 83 13.14 7.14 1.90
N PRO A 84 12.98 8.31 1.27
CA PRO A 84 13.27 9.60 1.88
C PRO A 84 12.56 9.79 3.24
N PRO A 85 13.21 10.37 4.26
CA PRO A 85 12.63 10.53 5.59
C PRO A 85 11.32 11.34 5.62
N ASP A 86 11.19 12.34 4.75
CA ASP A 86 10.00 13.17 4.60
C ASP A 86 8.81 12.38 4.02
N MET A 87 9.06 11.48 3.07
CA MET A 87 8.05 10.56 2.54
C MET A 87 7.56 9.59 3.62
N ILE A 88 8.47 9.01 4.40
CA ILE A 88 8.12 8.13 5.53
C ILE A 88 7.30 8.91 6.56
N ALA A 89 7.71 10.14 6.90
CA ALA A 89 6.99 11.00 7.84
C ALA A 89 5.59 11.37 7.34
N TRP A 90 5.45 11.72 6.06
CA TRP A 90 4.16 12.06 5.43
C TRP A 90 3.17 10.89 5.49
N SER A 91 3.63 9.68 5.20
CA SER A 91 2.82 8.45 5.28
C SER A 91 2.40 8.20 6.74
N ARG A 92 3.35 8.22 7.68
CA ARG A 92 3.07 8.04 9.12
C ARG A 92 2.04 9.02 9.66
N GLU A 93 2.16 10.30 9.34
CA GLU A 93 1.23 11.35 9.79
C GLU A 93 -0.24 11.00 9.47
N ARG A 94 -0.46 10.41 8.29
CA ARG A 94 -1.78 10.00 7.80
C ARG A 94 -2.22 8.64 8.34
N ILE A 95 -1.36 7.64 8.23
CA ILE A 95 -1.64 6.27 8.70
C ILE A 95 -1.95 6.26 10.20
N ASP A 96 -1.24 7.07 11.00
CA ASP A 96 -1.47 7.13 12.44
C ASP A 96 -2.84 7.73 12.81
N LYS A 97 -3.54 8.42 11.88
CA LYS A 97 -4.97 8.78 12.07
C LYS A 97 -5.84 7.54 12.15
N LEU A 98 -5.66 6.63 11.21
CA LEU A 98 -6.41 5.39 11.14
C LEU A 98 -6.05 4.44 12.30
N LYS A 99 -4.76 4.36 12.66
CA LYS A 99 -4.32 3.58 13.84
C LYS A 99 -4.96 4.09 15.14
N ARG A 100 -5.06 5.41 15.32
CA ARG A 100 -5.72 6.02 16.48
C ARG A 100 -7.21 5.68 16.56
N ASP A 101 -7.84 5.41 15.43
CA ASP A 101 -9.23 4.91 15.35
C ASP A 101 -9.32 3.39 15.66
N GLY A 102 -8.24 2.76 16.13
CA GLY A 102 -8.18 1.37 16.54
C GLY A 102 -8.06 0.36 15.40
N LYS A 103 -7.85 0.84 14.16
CA LYS A 103 -7.81 0.02 12.95
C LYS A 103 -6.41 -0.55 12.70
N LYS A 104 -6.33 -1.66 11.97
CA LYS A 104 -5.07 -2.37 11.71
C LYS A 104 -4.32 -1.78 10.52
N ILE A 105 -3.01 -1.66 10.67
CA ILE A 105 -2.10 -1.23 9.60
C ILE A 105 -1.23 -2.43 9.22
N LEU A 106 -1.39 -2.90 7.99
CA LEU A 106 -0.65 -4.00 7.38
C LEU A 106 0.37 -3.39 6.44
N VAL A 107 1.65 -3.77 6.54
CA VAL A 107 2.71 -3.21 5.71
C VAL A 107 3.43 -4.31 4.96
N ALA A 108 3.52 -4.19 3.64
CA ALA A 108 4.31 -5.08 2.79
C ALA A 108 5.60 -4.38 2.35
N GLU A 109 6.73 -4.96 2.71
CA GLU A 109 8.06 -4.51 2.30
C GLU A 109 8.75 -5.60 1.48
N TYR A 110 9.15 -5.25 0.26
CA TYR A 110 9.69 -6.20 -0.71
C TYR A 110 11.23 -6.27 -0.60
N LEU A 111 11.69 -6.81 0.53
CA LEU A 111 13.11 -6.82 0.91
C LEU A 111 13.76 -8.16 0.61
N THR A 112 14.96 -8.12 0.02
CA THR A 112 15.76 -9.30 -0.31
C THR A 112 16.96 -9.48 0.62
N SER A 113 16.93 -8.87 1.80
CA SER A 113 18.05 -8.85 2.76
C SER A 113 17.56 -9.10 4.17
N GLN A 114 18.17 -10.07 4.86
CA GLN A 114 17.83 -10.41 6.25
C GLN A 114 18.06 -9.22 7.20
N ASP A 115 19.13 -8.45 7.00
CA ASP A 115 19.44 -7.30 7.84
C ASP A 115 18.39 -6.18 7.67
N GLN A 116 17.92 -5.96 6.44
CA GLN A 116 16.88 -4.99 6.18
C GLN A 116 15.54 -5.43 6.78
N ILE A 117 15.19 -6.72 6.66
CA ILE A 117 13.99 -7.30 7.28
C ILE A 117 14.04 -7.16 8.81
N ALA A 118 15.18 -7.45 9.43
CA ALA A 118 15.36 -7.31 10.88
C ALA A 118 15.20 -5.84 11.33
N SER A 119 15.81 -4.91 10.58
CA SER A 119 15.70 -3.47 10.84
C SER A 119 14.26 -2.96 10.71
N ALA A 120 13.60 -3.26 9.58
CA ALA A 120 12.22 -2.89 9.31
C ALA A 120 11.25 -3.48 10.37
N SER A 121 11.47 -4.73 10.78
CA SER A 121 10.63 -5.39 11.79
C SER A 121 10.68 -4.67 13.13
N LYS A 122 11.87 -4.23 13.55
CA LYS A 122 12.04 -3.46 14.79
C LYS A 122 11.36 -2.09 14.69
N GLU A 123 11.46 -1.43 13.54
CA GLU A 123 10.82 -0.13 13.30
C GLU A 123 9.29 -0.26 13.32
N PHE A 124 8.72 -1.23 12.59
CA PHE A 124 7.27 -1.45 12.58
C PHE A 124 6.71 -1.93 13.91
N ALA A 125 7.45 -2.74 14.67
CA ALA A 125 7.07 -3.11 16.03
C ALA A 125 6.96 -1.87 16.93
N THR A 126 7.88 -0.91 16.79
CA THR A 126 7.84 0.36 17.52
C THR A 126 6.65 1.23 17.08
N LEU A 127 6.29 1.18 15.80
CA LEU A 127 5.15 1.92 15.25
C LEU A 127 3.80 1.25 15.54
N GLY A 128 3.78 -0.03 15.94
CA GLY A 128 2.56 -0.82 16.13
C GLY A 128 1.89 -1.21 14.81
N TYR A 129 2.67 -1.37 13.73
CA TYR A 129 2.19 -1.87 12.44
C TYR A 129 2.52 -3.36 12.29
N VAL A 130 1.79 -4.05 11.40
CA VAL A 130 1.95 -5.50 11.15
C VAL A 130 2.68 -5.70 9.82
N PRO A 131 3.98 -6.01 9.82
CA PRO A 131 4.73 -6.16 8.59
C PRO A 131 4.67 -7.58 8.00
N VAL A 132 4.79 -7.67 6.69
CA VAL A 132 5.09 -8.88 5.91
C VAL A 132 6.20 -8.58 4.91
N TYR A 133 7.00 -9.60 4.56
CA TYR A 133 8.16 -9.46 3.68
C TYR A 133 8.12 -10.48 2.52
N PRO A 134 7.13 -10.38 1.62
CA PRO A 134 6.99 -11.32 0.51
C PRO A 134 7.91 -10.99 -0.67
N PRO A 135 8.09 -11.92 -1.64
CA PRO A 135 8.58 -11.56 -2.96
C PRO A 135 7.59 -10.62 -3.64
N ARG A 136 8.06 -9.76 -4.55
CA ARG A 136 7.19 -8.77 -5.21
C ARG A 136 6.15 -9.38 -6.15
N ALA A 137 6.46 -10.55 -6.71
CA ALA A 137 5.49 -11.36 -7.44
C ALA A 137 4.31 -11.88 -6.58
N LEU A 138 4.41 -11.86 -5.24
CA LEU A 138 3.41 -12.41 -4.31
C LEU A 138 3.02 -13.87 -4.61
N ASP A 139 3.95 -14.65 -5.17
CA ASP A 139 3.74 -16.02 -5.67
C ASP A 139 4.13 -17.12 -4.66
N GLY A 140 4.52 -16.73 -3.45
CA GLY A 140 4.99 -17.65 -2.40
C GLY A 140 6.44 -18.11 -2.55
N SER A 141 7.18 -17.58 -3.51
CA SER A 141 8.63 -17.79 -3.59
C SER A 141 9.37 -17.17 -2.39
N ASP A 142 10.61 -17.62 -2.17
CA ASP A 142 11.45 -17.10 -1.09
C ASP A 142 12.00 -15.71 -1.48
N ALA A 143 11.59 -14.67 -0.73
CA ALA A 143 12.03 -13.28 -0.93
C ALA A 143 13.55 -13.11 -0.73
N LEU A 144 14.20 -13.99 0.04
CA LEU A 144 15.64 -13.97 0.26
C LEU A 144 16.43 -14.69 -0.83
N ARG A 145 15.75 -15.38 -1.75
CA ARG A 145 16.39 -15.97 -2.90
C ARG A 145 16.91 -14.85 -3.80
N SER A 146 18.23 -14.66 -3.79
CA SER A 146 18.91 -13.62 -4.55
C SER A 146 18.57 -13.71 -6.04
N ALA A 147 17.68 -12.85 -6.52
CA ALA A 147 17.53 -12.54 -7.94
C ALA A 147 18.58 -11.48 -8.32
N PRO A 148 19.48 -11.75 -9.29
CA PRO A 148 20.38 -10.75 -9.85
C PRO A 148 19.64 -9.45 -10.21
N SER A 149 20.29 -8.29 -10.15
CA SER A 149 19.68 -7.01 -10.51
C SER A 149 19.07 -6.99 -11.93
N ALA A 150 19.64 -7.76 -12.86
CA ALA A 150 19.13 -7.94 -14.22
C ALA A 150 17.81 -8.72 -14.30
N GLU A 151 17.46 -9.48 -13.27
CA GLU A 151 16.15 -10.13 -13.14
C GLU A 151 15.10 -9.17 -12.57
N ARG A 152 15.50 -8.27 -11.66
CA ARG A 152 14.60 -7.25 -11.08
C ARG A 152 14.02 -6.31 -12.12
N SER A 153 14.81 -5.90 -13.11
CA SER A 153 14.31 -5.07 -14.22
C SER A 153 13.35 -5.80 -15.17
N LYS A 154 13.24 -7.13 -15.05
CA LYS A 154 12.28 -7.96 -15.80
C LYS A 154 11.07 -8.34 -14.95
N GLU A 155 11.16 -8.17 -13.63
CA GLU A 155 10.08 -8.45 -12.69
C GLU A 155 9.04 -7.34 -12.72
N TYR A 156 7.82 -7.67 -13.13
CA TYR A 156 6.73 -6.69 -13.22
C TYR A 156 6.41 -6.12 -11.84
N GLY A 157 6.19 -4.79 -11.78
CA GLY A 157 5.83 -4.09 -10.55
C GLY A 157 7.01 -3.64 -9.70
N THR A 158 8.26 -3.91 -10.08
CA THR A 158 9.44 -3.31 -9.45
C THR A 158 9.67 -1.87 -9.94
N PRO A 159 10.32 -1.01 -9.13
CA PRO A 159 10.76 0.31 -9.58
C PRO A 159 11.71 0.24 -10.77
N GLU A 160 12.55 -0.79 -10.83
CA GLU A 160 13.49 -1.03 -11.93
C GLU A 160 12.76 -1.33 -13.24
N TYR A 161 11.73 -2.17 -13.20
CA TYR A 161 10.87 -2.44 -14.36
C TYR A 161 10.11 -1.18 -14.78
N ALA A 162 9.53 -0.45 -13.82
CA ALA A 162 8.74 0.76 -14.10
C ALA A 162 9.60 1.85 -14.77
N ALA A 163 10.81 2.10 -14.28
CA ALA A 163 11.71 3.10 -14.87
C ALA A 163 12.00 2.84 -16.37
N GLN A 164 12.06 1.57 -16.77
CA GLN A 164 12.33 1.17 -18.14
C GLN A 164 11.06 1.16 -18.99
N ASN A 165 9.96 0.63 -18.46
CA ASN A 165 8.79 0.22 -19.23
C ASN A 165 7.54 1.10 -19.02
N CYS A 166 7.57 2.07 -18.09
CA CYS A 166 6.38 2.85 -17.74
C CYS A 166 6.63 4.37 -17.81
N ASP A 167 5.59 5.11 -18.22
CA ASP A 167 5.47 6.56 -18.08
C ASP A 167 4.55 6.85 -16.88
N GLY A 168 5.17 6.98 -15.70
CA GLY A 168 4.45 6.97 -14.43
C GLY A 168 3.89 5.57 -14.13
N VAL A 169 2.57 5.47 -13.96
CA VAL A 169 1.87 4.20 -13.64
C VAL A 169 1.53 3.39 -14.91
N TRP A 170 1.58 4.01 -16.10
CA TRP A 170 1.16 3.40 -17.36
C TRP A 170 2.32 2.81 -18.14
N LYS A 171 2.13 1.68 -18.84
CA LYS A 171 3.15 1.15 -19.74
C LYS A 171 3.43 2.11 -20.89
N LYS A 172 4.70 2.25 -21.26
CA LYS A 172 5.14 2.89 -22.50
C LYS A 172 4.58 2.11 -23.68
N GLY A 173 4.06 2.84 -24.67
CA GLY A 173 3.50 2.28 -25.90
C GLY A 173 4.55 1.71 -26.84
#